data_AF-A0A955IQ26-F1
#
_entry.id   AF-A0A955IQ26-F1
#
_cell.length_a   1.000
_cell.length_b   1.000
_cell.length_c   1.000
_cell.angle_alpha   90.00
_cell.angle_beta   90.00
_cell.angle_gamma   90.00
#
_symmetry.space_group_name_H-M   'P 1'
#
loop_
_entity.id
_entity.type
_entity.pdbx_description
1 polymer ?
#
loop_
_entity_poly.entity_id
_entity_poly.type
_entity_poly.pdbx_seq_one_letter_code
_entity_poly.pdbx_strand_id
1 'polypeptide(L)'
;MLHIRPFRALRPTSNLASRVASVPYDVVDTAEARALAANNPYSFLHIIRPDIDLPDETGHYDDIVYETARRTFERFIADGILVQDDEPNIYLYRQVMNHQEQIGVVCCCSIDDYANNIIKKHEKTRPDKEDDRTRLVLTLDANTGPVFLTFRDVAAIARHIAADVNQRPLYHFDAPDGVTHTVWRARNIEAYRDAFAKLECAYVADGHHRSASAARAGAERRAQHPDA
;
A
#
# COMPACT_ATOMS: atom_id res chain seq x y z
N MET A 1 -16.92 -15.32 2.61
CA MET A 1 -17.12 -14.02 1.94
C MET A 1 -15.88 -13.18 2.14
N LEU A 2 -15.54 -12.33 1.17
CA LEU A 2 -14.42 -11.40 1.29
C LEU A 2 -14.80 -10.22 2.19
N HIS A 3 -14.02 -10.00 3.24
CA HIS A 3 -14.21 -8.93 4.22
C HIS A 3 -13.27 -7.77 3.92
N ILE A 4 -13.86 -6.63 3.57
CA ILE A 4 -13.14 -5.37 3.41
C ILE A 4 -13.47 -4.41 4.56
N ARG A 5 -12.52 -3.56 4.93
CA ARG A 5 -12.70 -2.50 5.94
C ARG A 5 -12.19 -1.15 5.41
N PRO A 6 -12.90 -0.05 5.70
CA PRO A 6 -12.33 1.28 5.52
C PRO A 6 -11.17 1.49 6.50
N PHE A 7 -10.30 2.43 6.20
CA PHE A 7 -9.15 2.75 7.04
C PHE A 7 -8.82 4.25 7.02
N ARG A 8 -8.22 4.72 8.12
CA ARG A 8 -7.68 6.07 8.23
C ARG A 8 -6.33 6.09 7.52
N ALA A 9 -6.32 6.49 6.26
CA ALA A 9 -5.10 6.49 5.47
C ALA A 9 -4.11 7.52 6.02
N LEU A 10 -2.85 7.10 6.19
CA LEU A 10 -1.74 8.01 6.30
C LEU A 10 -1.24 8.31 4.89
N ARG A 11 -1.50 9.53 4.40
CA ARG A 11 -1.33 9.87 2.98
C ARG A 11 -0.68 11.23 2.81
N PRO A 12 -0.01 11.51 1.67
CA PRO A 12 0.66 12.78 1.47
C PRO A 12 -0.32 13.96 1.39
N THR A 13 0.13 15.15 1.76
CA THR A 13 -0.58 16.38 1.38
C THR A 13 -0.66 16.51 -0.14
N SER A 14 -1.73 17.12 -0.66
CA SER A 14 -2.03 17.14 -2.10
C SER A 14 -0.93 17.77 -2.95
N ASN A 15 -0.23 18.77 -2.42
CA ASN A 15 0.91 19.42 -3.08
C ASN A 15 2.20 18.59 -3.08
N LEU A 16 2.29 17.54 -2.25
CA LEU A 16 3.46 16.65 -2.18
C LEU A 16 3.21 15.27 -2.77
N ALA A 17 1.98 14.93 -3.16
CA ALA A 17 1.60 13.59 -3.60
C ALA A 17 2.51 13.01 -4.71
N SER A 18 2.82 13.80 -5.74
CA SER A 18 3.70 13.37 -6.84
C SER A 18 5.17 13.25 -6.44
N ARG A 19 5.59 13.95 -5.38
CA ARG A 19 6.95 13.89 -4.84
C ARG A 19 7.12 12.77 -3.83
N VAL A 20 6.05 12.38 -3.14
CA VAL A 20 6.09 11.26 -2.20
C VAL A 20 5.98 9.94 -2.96
N ALA A 21 5.16 9.86 -4.00
CA ALA A 21 5.01 8.66 -4.82
C ALA A 21 6.37 8.09 -5.27
N SER A 22 6.53 6.78 -5.14
CA SER A 22 7.73 6.06 -5.56
C SER A 22 7.36 4.72 -6.21
N VAL A 23 8.33 4.17 -6.94
CA VAL A 23 8.29 2.78 -7.35
C VAL A 23 8.31 1.83 -6.14
N PRO A 24 7.83 0.58 -6.28
CA PRO A 24 8.04 -0.45 -5.27
C PRO A 24 9.54 -0.65 -4.97
N TYR A 25 9.85 -0.96 -3.72
CA TYR A 25 11.24 -1.06 -3.28
C TYR A 25 12.00 -2.24 -3.93
N ASP A 26 11.27 -3.27 -4.35
CA ASP A 26 11.78 -4.55 -4.85
C ASP A 26 11.89 -4.61 -6.38
N VAL A 27 11.63 -3.49 -7.07
CA VAL A 27 11.86 -3.34 -8.51
C VAL A 27 13.09 -2.47 -8.84
N VAL A 28 13.82 -2.03 -7.81
CA VAL A 28 15.03 -1.21 -7.94
C VAL A 28 16.13 -1.75 -7.01
N ASP A 29 17.39 -1.58 -7.38
CA ASP A 29 18.52 -1.76 -6.46
C ASP A 29 18.81 -0.47 -5.64
N THR A 30 19.82 -0.51 -4.77
CA THR A 30 20.17 0.66 -3.91
C THR A 30 20.68 1.83 -4.72
N ALA A 31 21.47 1.59 -5.77
CA ALA A 31 22.04 2.65 -6.59
C ALA A 31 20.93 3.33 -7.42
N GLU A 32 20.03 2.55 -8.00
CA GLU A 32 18.84 3.02 -8.69
C GLU A 32 17.91 3.80 -7.75
N ALA A 33 17.61 3.26 -6.56
CA ALA A 33 16.77 3.93 -5.57
C ALA A 33 17.39 5.27 -5.12
N ARG A 34 18.70 5.31 -4.90
CA ARG A 34 19.43 6.53 -4.54
C ARG A 34 19.38 7.56 -5.67
N ALA A 35 19.55 7.13 -6.92
CA ALA A 35 19.44 8.01 -8.09
C ALA A 35 18.03 8.60 -8.24
N LEU A 36 16.99 7.78 -8.04
CA LEU A 36 15.59 8.22 -8.07
C LEU A 36 15.25 9.22 -6.95
N ALA A 37 15.89 9.10 -5.77
CA ALA A 37 15.63 9.95 -4.62
C ALA A 37 16.55 11.19 -4.51
N ALA A 38 17.67 11.24 -5.25
CA ALA A 38 18.77 12.20 -5.05
C ALA A 38 18.35 13.68 -4.97
N ASN A 39 17.33 14.10 -5.73
CA ASN A 39 16.84 15.49 -5.75
C ASN A 39 15.43 15.64 -5.16
N ASN A 40 14.99 14.66 -4.38
CA ASN A 40 13.65 14.62 -3.86
C ASN A 40 13.62 14.11 -2.41
N PRO A 41 13.80 15.00 -1.42
CA PRO A 41 13.82 14.63 -0.01
C PRO A 41 12.48 14.08 0.52
N TYR A 42 11.41 14.18 -0.28
CA TYR A 42 10.08 13.67 0.05
C TYR A 42 9.81 12.29 -0.52
N SER A 43 10.73 11.72 -1.31
CA SER A 43 10.55 10.39 -1.91
C SER A 43 10.25 9.34 -0.84
N PHE A 44 9.20 8.53 -1.06
CA PHE A 44 8.88 7.44 -0.14
C PHE A 44 9.97 6.35 -0.11
N LEU A 45 10.91 6.35 -1.05
CA LEU A 45 12.11 5.51 -1.02
C LEU A 45 12.96 5.75 0.25
N HIS A 46 12.95 6.95 0.84
CA HIS A 46 13.64 7.19 2.12
C HIS A 46 13.04 6.40 3.30
N ILE A 47 11.84 5.83 3.13
CA ILE A 47 11.14 5.00 4.13
C ILE A 47 11.21 3.51 3.75
N ILE A 48 10.97 3.17 2.48
CA ILE A 48 10.91 1.76 2.03
C ILE A 48 12.24 1.20 1.50
N ARG A 49 13.23 2.08 1.27
CA ARG A 49 14.63 1.81 0.92
C ARG A 49 15.56 2.73 1.72
N PRO A 50 15.50 2.71 3.06
CA PRO A 50 16.29 3.62 3.90
C PRO A 50 17.80 3.38 3.78
N ASP A 51 18.23 2.26 3.16
CA ASP A 51 19.62 1.98 2.80
C ASP A 51 20.23 3.02 1.85
N ILE A 52 19.40 3.78 1.11
CA ILE A 52 19.89 4.88 0.26
C ILE A 52 20.50 6.05 1.05
N ASP A 53 20.11 6.19 2.33
CA ASP A 53 20.53 7.27 3.24
C ASP A 53 21.66 6.82 4.20
N LEU A 54 22.22 5.63 3.98
CA LEU A 54 23.25 5.02 4.82
C LEU A 54 24.55 4.77 4.01
N PRO A 55 25.70 4.59 4.69
CA PRO A 55 26.95 4.21 4.02
C PRO A 55 26.79 2.93 3.20
N ASP A 56 27.48 2.84 2.06
CA ASP A 56 27.36 1.75 1.09
C ASP A 56 27.76 0.37 1.68
N GLU A 57 28.53 0.36 2.77
CA GLU A 57 28.94 -0.85 3.47
C GLU A 57 27.87 -1.41 4.41
N THR A 58 26.75 -0.69 4.62
CA THR A 58 25.68 -1.11 5.51
C THR A 58 24.92 -2.30 4.92
N GLY A 59 24.76 -3.37 5.70
CA GLY A 59 23.96 -4.52 5.27
C GLY A 59 22.48 -4.15 5.16
N HIS A 60 21.80 -4.60 4.11
CA HIS A 60 20.38 -4.31 3.87
C HIS A 60 19.45 -4.73 5.01
N TYR A 61 19.87 -5.68 5.84
CA TYR A 61 19.07 -6.22 6.94
C TYR A 61 19.59 -5.80 8.33
N ASP A 62 20.54 -4.87 8.39
CA ASP A 62 21.09 -4.36 9.64
C ASP A 62 20.04 -3.53 10.40
N ASP A 63 20.10 -3.54 11.73
CA ASP A 63 19.13 -2.84 12.58
C ASP A 63 19.00 -1.35 12.24
N ILE A 64 20.12 -0.71 11.91
CA ILE A 64 20.20 0.71 11.54
C ILE A 64 19.35 1.07 10.30
N VAL A 65 19.12 0.11 9.39
CA VAL A 65 18.26 0.27 8.21
C VAL A 65 16.81 0.50 8.65
N TYR A 66 16.30 -0.36 9.53
CA TYR A 66 14.94 -0.28 10.06
C TYR A 66 14.75 0.92 11.00
N GLU A 67 15.74 1.23 11.82
CA GLU A 67 15.74 2.44 12.66
C GLU A 67 15.68 3.72 11.82
N THR A 68 16.42 3.74 10.69
CA THR A 68 16.39 4.86 9.74
C THR A 68 15.04 4.98 9.06
N ALA A 69 14.43 3.87 8.61
CA ALA A 69 13.06 3.88 8.10
C ALA A 69 12.08 4.48 9.11
N ARG A 70 12.12 4.03 10.37
CA ARG A 70 11.24 4.54 11.44
C ARG A 70 11.43 6.03 11.67
N ARG A 71 12.68 6.48 11.83
CA ARG A 71 12.99 7.91 12.03
C ARG A 71 12.50 8.77 10.87
N THR A 72 12.71 8.32 9.63
CA THR A 72 12.23 9.05 8.45
C THR A 72 10.71 9.07 8.37
N PHE A 73 10.04 7.95 8.67
CA PHE A 73 8.59 7.85 8.68
C PHE A 73 7.96 8.77 9.73
N GLU A 74 8.48 8.76 10.96
CA GLU A 74 8.06 9.66 12.05
C GLU A 74 8.27 11.13 11.67
N ARG A 75 9.41 11.46 11.04
CA ARG A 75 9.67 12.81 10.50
C ARG A 75 8.64 13.21 9.43
N PHE A 76 8.32 12.32 8.49
CA PHE A 76 7.31 12.61 7.45
C PHE A 76 5.95 12.95 8.05
N ILE A 77 5.57 12.32 9.15
CA ILE A 77 4.34 12.62 9.89
C ILE A 77 4.47 13.97 10.61
N ALA A 78 5.56 14.17 11.37
CA ALA A 78 5.79 15.38 12.16
C ALA A 78 5.86 16.65 11.30
N ASP A 79 6.48 16.55 10.12
CA ASP A 79 6.64 17.66 9.17
C ASP A 79 5.37 17.92 8.34
N GLY A 80 4.29 17.15 8.57
CA GLY A 80 3.03 17.27 7.82
C GLY A 80 3.14 16.84 6.35
N ILE A 81 4.18 16.07 6.00
CA ILE A 81 4.31 15.48 4.66
C ILE A 81 3.25 14.40 4.49
N LEU A 82 3.14 13.51 5.49
CA LEU A 82 2.09 12.51 5.60
C LEU A 82 1.09 12.92 6.68
N VAL A 83 -0.20 12.92 6.33
CA VAL A 83 -1.29 13.29 7.22
C VAL A 83 -2.28 12.14 7.32
N GLN A 84 -2.65 11.78 8.54
CA GLN A 84 -3.64 10.74 8.78
C GLN A 84 -5.05 11.31 8.60
N ASP A 85 -5.90 10.59 7.87
CA ASP A 85 -7.30 10.97 7.75
C ASP A 85 -8.03 10.91 9.10
N ASP A 86 -8.93 11.86 9.33
CA ASP A 86 -9.74 11.94 10.56
C ASP A 86 -10.67 10.73 10.68
N GLU A 87 -11.29 10.33 9.57
CA GLU A 87 -12.29 9.26 9.50
C GLU A 87 -11.83 8.11 8.59
N PRO A 88 -12.21 6.85 8.89
CA PRO A 88 -11.96 5.72 8.02
C PRO A 88 -12.61 5.91 6.64
N ASN A 89 -11.89 5.59 5.57
CA ASN A 89 -12.42 5.68 4.20
C ASN A 89 -12.06 4.46 3.33
N ILE A 90 -12.74 4.35 2.21
CA ILE A 90 -12.36 3.50 1.07
C ILE A 90 -11.93 4.45 -0.05
N TYR A 91 -10.89 4.10 -0.79
CA TYR A 91 -10.40 4.93 -1.88
C TYR A 91 -10.57 4.24 -3.21
N LEU A 92 -10.58 5.03 -4.28
CA LEU A 92 -10.46 4.53 -5.64
C LEU A 92 -9.12 4.98 -6.17
N TYR A 93 -8.40 4.08 -6.83
CA TYR A 93 -7.11 4.38 -7.41
C TYR A 93 -7.09 3.98 -8.88
N ARG A 94 -6.87 4.97 -9.74
CA ARG A 94 -6.70 4.80 -11.16
C ARG A 94 -5.24 4.97 -11.57
N GLN A 95 -4.81 4.10 -12.47
CA GLN A 95 -3.59 4.25 -13.25
C GLN A 95 -3.94 4.24 -14.74
N VAL A 96 -3.36 5.17 -15.50
CA VAL A 96 -3.46 5.19 -16.97
C VAL A 96 -2.05 5.07 -17.55
N MET A 97 -1.84 4.04 -18.37
CA MET A 97 -0.56 3.77 -19.05
C MET A 97 -0.85 3.35 -20.48
N ASN A 98 -0.20 3.96 -21.47
CA ASN A 98 -0.41 3.65 -22.90
C ASN A 98 -1.89 3.67 -23.33
N HIS A 99 -2.66 4.67 -22.87
CA HIS A 99 -4.11 4.81 -23.07
C HIS A 99 -4.98 3.70 -22.47
N GLN A 100 -4.39 2.73 -21.75
CA GLN A 100 -5.12 1.73 -20.98
C GLN A 100 -5.37 2.24 -19.57
N GLU A 101 -6.61 2.11 -19.11
CA GLU A 101 -7.05 2.53 -17.78
C GLU A 101 -7.32 1.30 -16.91
N GLN A 102 -6.82 1.33 -15.67
CA GLN A 102 -7.23 0.42 -14.62
C GLN A 102 -7.68 1.20 -13.39
N ILE A 103 -8.81 0.81 -12.80
CA ILE A 103 -9.35 1.43 -11.58
C ILE A 103 -9.60 0.33 -10.55
N GLY A 104 -8.96 0.47 -9.39
CA GLY A 104 -9.12 -0.42 -8.24
C GLY A 104 -9.78 0.27 -7.06
N VAL A 105 -10.37 -0.53 -6.18
CA VAL A 105 -10.85 -0.09 -4.86
C VAL A 105 -9.75 -0.38 -3.84
N VAL A 106 -9.30 0.64 -3.11
CA VAL A 106 -8.27 0.54 -2.08
C VAL A 106 -8.94 0.52 -0.70
N CYS A 107 -8.77 -0.59 0.00
CA CYS A 107 -9.34 -0.87 1.31
C CYS A 107 -8.46 -1.88 2.05
N CYS A 108 -8.72 -2.11 3.34
CA CYS A 108 -8.09 -3.21 4.07
C CYS A 108 -8.84 -4.51 3.82
N CYS A 109 -8.12 -5.60 3.57
CA CYS A 109 -8.67 -6.95 3.50
C CYS A 109 -8.29 -7.75 4.75
N SER A 110 -9.13 -8.69 5.17
CA SER A 110 -8.86 -9.51 6.35
C SER A 110 -7.70 -10.48 6.13
N ILE A 111 -6.79 -10.57 7.10
CA ILE A 111 -5.76 -11.62 7.13
C ILE A 111 -6.36 -13.02 7.32
N ASP A 112 -7.57 -13.11 7.89
CA ASP A 112 -8.30 -14.38 8.01
C ASP A 112 -8.81 -14.84 6.64
N ASP A 113 -9.18 -13.92 5.75
CA ASP A 113 -9.56 -14.28 4.37
C ASP A 113 -8.34 -14.84 3.61
N TYR A 114 -7.15 -14.30 3.87
CA TYR A 114 -5.89 -14.82 3.35
C TYR A 114 -5.52 -16.20 3.93
N ALA A 115 -5.69 -16.39 5.24
CA ALA A 115 -5.45 -17.66 5.91
C ALA A 115 -6.43 -18.75 5.43
N ASN A 116 -7.70 -18.40 5.26
CA ASN A 116 -8.78 -19.32 4.86
C ASN A 116 -8.94 -19.50 3.35
N ASN A 117 -7.96 -19.06 2.54
CA ASN A 117 -7.97 -19.17 1.07
C ASN A 117 -9.19 -18.54 0.36
N ILE A 118 -9.82 -17.54 1.00
CA ILE A 118 -10.78 -16.62 0.36
C ILE A 118 -9.99 -15.62 -0.50
N ILE A 119 -8.83 -15.16 -0.02
CA ILE A 119 -7.81 -14.53 -0.86
C ILE A 119 -6.86 -15.62 -1.33
N LYS A 120 -6.99 -15.98 -2.61
CA LYS A 120 -6.29 -17.10 -3.23
C LYS A 120 -4.87 -16.71 -3.64
N LYS A 121 -3.94 -17.56 -3.27
CA LYS A 121 -2.51 -17.47 -3.61
C LYS A 121 -2.23 -18.39 -4.80
N HIS A 122 -1.31 -18.00 -5.66
CA HIS A 122 -0.87 -18.81 -6.80
C HIS A 122 0.66 -18.93 -6.93
N GLU A 123 1.40 -18.37 -5.97
CA GLU A 123 2.87 -18.44 -5.89
C GLU A 123 3.30 -18.67 -4.43
N LYS A 124 4.49 -19.25 -4.25
CA LYS A 124 5.16 -19.33 -2.94
C LYS A 124 5.96 -18.07 -2.69
N THR A 125 6.03 -17.62 -1.44
CA THR A 125 6.93 -16.55 -1.02
C THR A 125 8.31 -17.09 -0.70
N ARG A 126 9.32 -16.22 -0.78
CA ARG A 126 10.65 -16.51 -0.27
C ARG A 126 10.78 -16.01 1.18
N PRO A 127 11.33 -16.82 2.11
CA PRO A 127 11.46 -16.43 3.51
C PRO A 127 12.23 -15.12 3.73
N ASP A 128 13.35 -14.93 3.04
CA ASP A 128 14.18 -13.72 3.13
C ASP A 128 13.39 -12.43 2.83
N LYS A 129 12.61 -12.45 1.75
CA LYS A 129 11.74 -11.32 1.36
C LYS A 129 10.57 -11.13 2.33
N GLU A 130 10.06 -12.22 2.91
CA GLU A 130 8.97 -12.14 3.88
C GLU A 130 9.46 -11.55 5.21
N ASP A 131 10.65 -11.96 5.67
CA ASP A 131 11.33 -11.52 6.90
C ASP A 131 11.58 -10.03 6.89
N ASP A 132 12.20 -9.55 5.83
CA ASP A 132 12.45 -8.13 5.60
C ASP A 132 11.16 -7.29 5.67
N ARG A 133 10.13 -7.70 4.92
CA ARG A 133 8.85 -6.98 4.88
C ARG A 133 8.09 -7.03 6.20
N THR A 134 8.05 -8.19 6.87
CA THR A 134 7.37 -8.31 8.17
C THR A 134 8.05 -7.41 9.19
N ARG A 135 9.39 -7.43 9.23
CA ARG A 135 10.16 -6.58 10.13
C ARG A 135 9.90 -5.10 9.86
N LEU A 136 9.86 -4.67 8.59
CA LEU A 136 9.54 -3.29 8.24
C LEU A 136 8.11 -2.91 8.66
N VAL A 137 7.11 -3.76 8.38
CA VAL A 137 5.71 -3.52 8.79
C VAL A 137 5.59 -3.37 10.31
N LEU A 138 6.22 -4.26 11.08
CA LEU A 138 6.21 -4.19 12.54
C LEU A 138 6.96 -2.97 13.08
N THR A 139 8.07 -2.58 12.44
CA THR A 139 8.88 -1.42 12.82
C THR A 139 8.12 -0.10 12.61
N LEU A 140 7.42 0.02 11.48
CA LEU A 140 6.66 1.23 11.13
C LEU A 140 5.24 1.25 11.69
N ASP A 141 4.76 0.11 12.17
CA ASP A 141 3.36 -0.15 12.49
C ASP A 141 2.41 0.22 11.32
N ALA A 142 2.87 -0.02 10.09
CA ALA A 142 2.18 0.40 8.88
C ALA A 142 2.46 -0.54 7.70
N ASN A 143 1.46 -0.73 6.84
CA ASN A 143 1.65 -1.35 5.53
C ASN A 143 2.06 -0.28 4.51
N THR A 144 3.25 -0.44 3.92
CA THR A 144 3.87 0.58 3.05
C THR A 144 3.64 0.35 1.55
N GLY A 145 2.83 -0.63 1.17
CA GLY A 145 2.49 -0.87 -0.23
C GLY A 145 1.19 -1.66 -0.39
N PRO A 146 0.34 -1.31 -1.38
CA PRO A 146 -0.91 -2.03 -1.63
C PRO A 146 -0.62 -3.44 -2.15
N VAL A 147 -1.53 -4.39 -1.91
CA VAL A 147 -1.55 -5.69 -2.60
C VAL A 147 -2.53 -5.58 -3.76
N PHE A 148 -2.16 -6.07 -4.94
CA PHE A 148 -3.06 -6.07 -6.08
C PHE A 148 -3.89 -7.35 -6.09
N LEU A 149 -5.18 -7.21 -5.79
CA LEU A 149 -6.15 -8.29 -5.84
C LEU A 149 -7.05 -8.16 -7.08
N THR A 150 -7.35 -9.28 -7.72
CA THR A 150 -8.37 -9.38 -8.77
C THR A 150 -9.52 -10.25 -8.30
N PHE A 151 -10.72 -10.00 -8.83
CA PHE A 151 -11.93 -10.74 -8.48
C PHE A 151 -12.86 -10.78 -9.69
N ARG A 152 -13.84 -11.69 -9.66
CA ARG A 152 -14.84 -11.77 -10.73
C ARG A 152 -15.72 -10.51 -10.73
N ASP A 153 -15.98 -9.97 -11.90
CA ASP A 153 -16.78 -8.74 -12.06
C ASP A 153 -18.10 -8.79 -11.30
N VAL A 154 -18.35 -7.72 -10.55
CA VAL A 154 -19.61 -7.48 -9.84
C VAL A 154 -20.17 -6.14 -10.31
N ALA A 155 -21.31 -6.18 -11.00
CA ALA A 155 -21.94 -4.98 -11.58
C ALA A 155 -22.18 -3.86 -10.55
N ALA A 156 -22.49 -4.21 -9.29
CA ALA A 156 -22.63 -3.23 -8.22
C ALA A 156 -21.33 -2.46 -7.97
N ILE A 157 -20.18 -3.16 -7.86
CA ILE A 157 -18.87 -2.53 -7.64
C ILE A 157 -18.54 -1.60 -8.80
N ALA A 158 -18.68 -2.06 -10.04
CA ALA A 158 -18.42 -1.26 -11.24
C ALA A 158 -19.27 0.03 -11.27
N ARG A 159 -20.54 -0.08 -10.88
CA ARG A 159 -21.47 1.04 -10.83
C ARG A 159 -21.11 2.05 -9.73
N HIS A 160 -20.63 1.59 -8.57
CA HIS A 160 -20.11 2.47 -7.52
C HIS A 160 -18.83 3.20 -7.97
N ILE A 161 -17.91 2.48 -8.61
CA ILE A 161 -16.68 3.05 -9.18
C ILE A 161 -17.02 4.15 -10.18
N ALA A 162 -17.85 3.85 -11.19
CA ALA A 162 -18.25 4.80 -12.22
C ALA A 162 -18.90 6.06 -11.63
N ALA A 163 -19.65 5.91 -10.54
CA ALA A 163 -20.28 7.03 -9.88
C ALA A 163 -19.24 7.92 -9.18
N ASP A 164 -18.26 7.34 -8.48
CA ASP A 164 -17.31 8.08 -7.63
C ASP A 164 -16.16 8.73 -8.42
N VAL A 165 -15.76 8.18 -9.57
CA VAL A 165 -14.72 8.78 -10.43
C VAL A 165 -15.17 10.05 -11.14
N ASN A 166 -16.47 10.37 -11.13
CA ASN A 166 -17.02 11.63 -11.63
C ASN A 166 -16.81 12.82 -10.67
N GLN A 167 -16.19 12.59 -9.52
CA GLN A 167 -15.92 13.61 -8.52
C GLN A 167 -14.56 14.25 -8.70
N ARG A 168 -14.33 15.37 -8.02
CA ARG A 168 -12.99 15.97 -7.92
C ARG A 168 -12.05 14.98 -7.21
N PRO A 169 -10.92 14.60 -7.84
CA PRO A 169 -9.98 13.68 -7.22
C PRO A 169 -9.21 14.33 -6.06
N LEU A 170 -8.75 13.49 -5.12
CA LEU A 170 -7.77 13.87 -4.11
C LEU A 170 -6.40 14.17 -4.72
N TYR A 171 -5.98 13.31 -5.65
CA TYR A 171 -4.72 13.41 -6.38
C TYR A 171 -4.95 13.18 -7.85
N HIS A 172 -4.26 13.94 -8.69
CA HIS A 172 -4.19 13.73 -10.13
C HIS A 172 -2.83 14.26 -10.62
N PHE A 173 -1.93 13.37 -11.04
CA PHE A 173 -0.60 13.75 -11.51
C PHE A 173 -0.02 12.68 -12.44
N ASP A 174 0.92 13.09 -13.29
CA ASP A 174 1.72 12.20 -14.12
C ASP A 174 3.04 11.88 -13.40
N ALA A 175 3.38 10.61 -13.32
CA ALA A 175 4.67 10.15 -12.82
C ALA A 175 5.75 10.20 -13.91
N PRO A 176 7.05 10.23 -13.55
CA PRO A 176 8.16 10.28 -14.52
C PRO A 176 8.21 9.10 -15.51
N ASP A 177 7.59 7.98 -15.18
CA ASP A 177 7.48 6.79 -16.02
C ASP A 177 6.33 6.88 -17.06
N GLY A 178 5.60 8.00 -17.08
CA GLY A 178 4.49 8.24 -18.00
C GLY A 178 3.15 7.66 -17.53
N VAL A 179 3.05 7.16 -16.30
CA VAL A 179 1.79 6.69 -15.72
C VAL A 179 1.04 7.87 -15.09
N THR A 180 -0.22 8.07 -15.48
CA THR A 180 -1.11 9.03 -14.81
C THR A 180 -1.80 8.37 -13.61
N HIS A 181 -1.61 8.95 -12.44
CA HIS A 181 -2.20 8.48 -11.19
C HIS A 181 -3.38 9.37 -10.79
N THR A 182 -4.53 8.77 -10.48
CA THR A 182 -5.69 9.51 -9.96
C THR A 182 -6.31 8.79 -8.76
N VAL A 183 -6.59 9.51 -7.68
CA VAL A 183 -7.16 8.93 -6.45
C VAL A 183 -8.40 9.70 -6.02
N TRP A 184 -9.44 8.97 -5.59
CA TRP A 184 -10.67 9.53 -5.02
C TRP A 184 -11.01 8.87 -3.68
N ARG A 185 -11.89 9.52 -2.91
CA ARG A 185 -12.58 8.88 -1.79
C ARG A 185 -13.89 8.28 -2.28
N ALA A 186 -14.27 7.14 -1.72
CA ALA A 186 -15.59 6.57 -1.93
C ALA A 186 -16.65 7.47 -1.28
N ARG A 187 -17.80 7.64 -1.95
CA ARG A 187 -18.93 8.36 -1.33
C ARG A 187 -19.69 7.52 -0.32
N ASN A 188 -19.77 6.22 -0.56
CA ASN A 188 -20.61 5.32 0.21
C ASN A 188 -19.83 4.04 0.53
N ILE A 189 -19.19 4.05 1.70
CA ILE A 189 -18.37 2.94 2.20
C ILE A 189 -19.21 1.66 2.35
N GLU A 190 -20.42 1.77 2.89
CA GLU A 190 -21.29 0.61 3.12
C GLU A 190 -21.72 -0.05 1.80
N ALA A 191 -21.97 0.74 0.76
CA ALA A 191 -22.28 0.19 -0.57
C ALA A 191 -21.14 -0.66 -1.15
N TYR A 192 -19.88 -0.26 -0.92
CA TYR A 192 -18.74 -1.11 -1.27
C TYR A 192 -18.67 -2.36 -0.38
N ARG A 193 -18.84 -2.22 0.94
CA ARG A 193 -18.82 -3.37 1.86
C ARG A 193 -19.86 -4.42 1.47
N ASP A 194 -21.10 -4.00 1.21
CA ASP A 194 -22.20 -4.87 0.79
C ASP A 194 -21.94 -5.53 -0.56
N ALA A 195 -21.32 -4.82 -1.50
CA ALA A 195 -21.00 -5.35 -2.81
C ALA A 195 -19.85 -6.38 -2.73
N PHE A 196 -18.81 -6.11 -1.94
CA PHE A 196 -17.67 -7.00 -1.75
C PHE A 196 -18.02 -8.24 -0.90
N ALA A 197 -18.97 -8.14 0.04
CA ALA A 197 -19.44 -9.29 0.82
C ALA A 197 -20.08 -10.40 -0.05
N LYS A 198 -20.49 -10.07 -1.29
CA LYS A 198 -21.02 -11.04 -2.26
C LYS A 198 -19.93 -11.81 -3.02
N LEU A 199 -18.67 -11.40 -2.89
CA LEU A 199 -17.55 -12.10 -3.50
C LEU A 199 -17.22 -13.37 -2.71
N GLU A 200 -17.16 -14.49 -3.43
CA GLU A 200 -16.72 -15.76 -2.88
C GLU A 200 -15.22 -15.75 -2.57
N CYS A 201 -14.44 -15.12 -3.44
CA CYS A 201 -12.99 -15.04 -3.33
C CYS A 201 -12.41 -13.87 -4.15
N ALA A 202 -11.16 -13.54 -3.85
CA ALA A 202 -10.28 -12.73 -4.68
C ALA A 202 -8.97 -13.49 -4.89
N TYR A 203 -8.16 -13.05 -5.85
CA TYR A 203 -6.89 -13.65 -6.23
C TYR A 203 -5.80 -12.60 -6.05
N VAL A 204 -4.71 -12.95 -5.38
CA VAL A 204 -3.51 -12.12 -5.43
C VAL A 204 -3.03 -12.13 -6.87
N ALA A 205 -3.00 -10.98 -7.53
CA ALA A 205 -2.41 -10.80 -8.86
C ALA A 205 -0.95 -10.33 -8.73
N ASP A 206 -0.68 -9.45 -7.77
CA ASP A 206 0.66 -9.01 -7.39
C ASP A 206 0.71 -8.72 -5.88
N GLY A 207 1.87 -8.95 -5.27
CA GLY A 207 2.11 -8.71 -3.85
C GLY A 207 1.97 -9.92 -2.93
N HIS A 208 2.38 -11.12 -3.36
CA HIS A 208 2.37 -12.33 -2.53
C HIS A 208 3.22 -12.17 -1.27
N HIS A 209 4.44 -11.62 -1.40
CA HIS A 209 5.30 -11.31 -0.25
C HIS A 209 4.65 -10.30 0.69
N ARG A 210 4.05 -9.22 0.16
CA ARG A 210 3.28 -8.24 0.96
C ARG A 210 2.11 -8.90 1.71
N SER A 211 1.38 -9.80 1.05
CA SER A 211 0.25 -10.51 1.64
C SER A 211 0.71 -11.44 2.77
N ALA A 212 1.76 -12.24 2.54
CA ALA A 212 2.31 -13.13 3.54
C ALA A 212 2.88 -12.37 4.74
N SER A 213 3.66 -11.32 4.48
CA SER A 213 4.23 -10.50 5.54
C SER A 213 3.18 -9.78 6.38
N ALA A 214 2.10 -9.28 5.77
CA ALA A 214 0.98 -8.66 6.49
C ALA A 214 0.22 -9.70 7.34
N ALA A 215 0.00 -10.91 6.82
CA ALA A 215 -0.63 -11.99 7.56
C ALA A 215 0.23 -12.41 8.77
N ARG A 216 1.55 -12.51 8.60
CA ARG A 216 2.49 -12.83 9.68
C ARG A 216 2.57 -11.73 10.73
N ALA A 217 2.73 -10.47 10.31
CA ALA A 217 2.74 -9.33 11.23
C ALA A 217 1.43 -9.27 12.05
N GLY A 218 0.28 -9.50 11.42
CA GLY A 218 -1.00 -9.55 12.11
C GLY A 218 -1.14 -10.72 13.08
N ALA A 219 -0.58 -11.89 12.76
CA ALA A 219 -0.52 -13.03 13.69
C ALA A 219 0.36 -12.73 14.91
N GLU A 220 1.53 -12.11 14.71
CA GLU A 220 2.42 -11.68 15.80
C GLU A 220 1.74 -10.64 16.70
N ARG A 221 1.06 -9.65 16.11
CA ARG A 221 0.29 -8.65 16.86
C ARG A 221 -0.85 -9.29 17.66
N ARG A 222 -1.60 -10.24 17.09
CA ARG A 222 -2.64 -10.99 17.83
C ARG A 222 -2.07 -11.76 19.02
N ALA A 223 -0.89 -12.37 18.86
CA ALA A 223 -0.23 -13.08 19.97
C ALA A 223 0.23 -12.11 21.08
N GLN A 224 0.62 -10.89 20.74
CA GLN A 224 0.99 -9.83 21.69
C GLN A 224 -0.23 -9.16 22.34
N HIS A 225 -1.38 -9.18 21.67
CA HIS A 225 -2.63 -8.57 22.11
C HIS A 225 -3.81 -9.56 22.01
N PRO A 226 -3.84 -10.62 22.83
CA PRO A 226 -4.85 -11.68 22.73
C PRO A 226 -6.29 -11.21 23.03
N ASP A 227 -6.45 -10.05 23.66
CA ASP A 227 -7.74 -9.50 24.09
C ASP A 227 -8.28 -8.37 23.17
N ALA A 228 -7.63 -8.11 22.03
CA ALA A 228 -7.94 -7.02 21.09
C ALA A 228 -8.84 -7.43 19.91
#